data_AF-A0A0B2UVN1-F1
#
_entry.id   AF-A0A0B2UVN1-F1
#
_cell.length_a   1.000
_cell.length_b   1.000
_cell.length_c   1.000
_cell.angle_alpha   90.00
_cell.angle_beta   90.00
_cell.angle_gamma   90.00
#
_symmetry.space_group_name_H-M   'P 1'
#
loop_
_entity.id
_entity.type
_entity.pdbx_description
1 polymer ?
#
loop_
_entity_poly.entity_id
_entity_poly.type
_entity_poly.pdbx_seq_one_letter_code
_entity_poly.pdbx_strand_id
1 'polypeptide(L)'
;MKPSVLVIGEFGTEQPTCSGERCYNDVVLFHYEWPVKVCRRLIGAGDSLILNLSPAFSTAFNGVMFTWALRLSDESVACELPDTATSDVNVFLYYKDGPTQDVNIIEAKIDIADGDGVVLFSGMSIDEDEWTKGSGWPARTDREQQNRFTKFVRDNVDKVIRIRVTFSMCLRAFLPLLYFPQVDHANRLVESACQQYLKDFDDDRTNIPDLDVLDEEADPFAAHRLIFLHGCKEIAQRLQSNGDCDIKQVFANIYFTEYLLPNVQYFEDFIEVLEGTRAHHITALYREAERFICREIIEYSHDETFVKKMLLLGEHYQLPVLKMMCSGILAERIVEHSNSLSRIRTISEEMRQIAKQINFIDEESSSEESDSDSLVDSVVEELKILTKRMRRVSMSSNSE
;
A
#
# COMPACT_ATOMS: atom_id res chain seq x y z
N MET A 1 9.91 -24.84 -30.74
CA MET A 1 9.76 -23.52 -30.08
C MET A 1 10.67 -23.53 -28.88
N LYS A 2 11.60 -22.56 -28.78
CA LYS A 2 12.48 -22.46 -27.59
C LYS A 2 11.66 -21.81 -26.47
N PRO A 3 11.63 -22.38 -25.26
CA PRO A 3 11.05 -21.69 -24.11
C PRO A 3 11.83 -20.37 -23.95
N SER A 4 11.08 -19.27 -23.85
CA SER A 4 11.62 -17.95 -23.57
C SER A 4 12.15 -17.94 -22.14
N VAL A 5 13.46 -18.21 -22.01
CA VAL A 5 14.19 -18.12 -20.74
C VAL A 5 14.29 -16.64 -20.37
N LEU A 6 13.35 -16.17 -19.55
CA LEU A 6 13.50 -14.92 -18.83
C LEU A 6 14.22 -15.28 -17.53
N VAL A 7 15.55 -15.11 -17.52
CA VAL A 7 16.36 -15.27 -16.32
C VAL A 7 15.90 -14.20 -15.33
N ILE A 8 15.20 -14.63 -14.27
CA ILE A 8 15.14 -13.83 -13.04
C ILE A 8 16.60 -13.72 -12.60
N GLY A 9 17.08 -12.48 -12.39
CA GLY A 9 18.49 -12.22 -12.07
C GLY A 9 18.99 -13.14 -10.95
N GLU A 10 20.28 -13.49 -10.98
CA GLU A 10 20.90 -14.27 -9.90
C GLU A 10 20.54 -13.63 -8.55
N PHE A 11 19.79 -14.36 -7.73
CA PHE A 11 19.36 -13.88 -6.42
C PHE A 11 20.59 -13.59 -5.57
N GLY A 12 20.77 -12.32 -5.21
CA GLY A 12 21.88 -11.90 -4.37
C GLY A 12 21.79 -12.57 -3.00
N THR A 13 22.85 -13.27 -2.60
CA THR A 13 22.99 -13.85 -1.25
C THR A 13 23.23 -12.79 -0.16
N GLU A 14 23.31 -11.51 -0.51
CA GLU A 14 23.54 -10.44 0.45
C GLU A 14 22.20 -9.96 1.01
N GLN A 15 21.88 -10.43 2.21
CA GLN A 15 20.77 -9.95 3.01
C GLN A 15 20.91 -8.43 3.26
N PRO A 16 20.00 -7.57 2.78
CA PRO A 16 19.56 -6.49 3.64
C PRO A 16 18.66 -7.15 4.68
N THR A 17 19.26 -7.49 5.82
CA THR A 17 18.50 -7.59 7.08
C THR A 17 17.63 -6.34 7.15
N CYS A 18 16.38 -6.47 7.58
CA CYS A 18 15.51 -5.31 7.78
C CYS A 18 15.98 -4.45 9.00
N SER A 19 17.29 -4.55 9.34
CA SER A 19 18.07 -3.72 10.23
C SER A 19 17.93 -2.26 9.85
N GLY A 20 16.92 -1.64 10.45
CA GLY A 20 16.66 -0.23 10.43
C GLY A 20 17.76 0.51 11.16
N GLU A 21 18.60 1.23 10.43
CA GLU A 21 19.42 2.29 11.00
C GLU A 21 19.92 3.24 9.89
N ARG A 22 18.99 3.83 9.12
CA ARG A 22 19.26 5.06 8.36
C ARG A 22 17.96 5.79 8.03
N CYS A 23 17.92 7.07 8.43
CA CYS A 23 16.88 8.09 8.21
C CYS A 23 15.57 7.95 8.99
N TYR A 24 15.61 8.29 10.28
CA TYR A 24 14.41 8.45 11.12
C TYR A 24 13.69 9.81 10.96
N ASN A 25 14.30 10.79 10.29
CA ASN A 25 13.79 12.18 10.25
C ASN A 25 13.48 12.72 8.86
N ASP A 26 13.60 11.92 7.81
CA ASP A 26 13.29 12.39 6.46
C ASP A 26 11.78 12.50 6.27
N VAL A 27 11.37 13.62 5.68
CA VAL A 27 9.97 13.99 5.49
C VAL A 27 9.69 14.18 4.01
N VAL A 28 8.57 13.61 3.58
CA VAL A 28 8.05 13.75 2.23
C VAL A 28 6.95 14.82 2.25
N LEU A 29 7.14 15.88 1.45
CA LEU A 29 6.23 17.01 1.42
C LEU A 29 5.35 16.97 0.16
N PHE A 30 4.04 17.06 0.36
CA PHE A 30 3.04 17.02 -0.70
C PHE A 30 2.27 18.33 -0.77
N HIS A 31 1.98 18.74 -2.00
CA HIS A 31 1.21 19.95 -2.29
C HIS A 31 0.06 19.62 -3.22
N TYR A 32 -1.14 20.09 -2.87
CA TYR A 32 -2.31 19.97 -3.71
C TYR A 32 -3.11 21.28 -3.75
N GLU A 33 -3.40 21.77 -4.96
CA GLU A 33 -4.28 22.92 -5.19
C GLU A 33 -5.61 22.46 -5.76
N TRP A 34 -6.70 22.89 -5.11
CA TRP A 34 -8.07 22.65 -5.51
C TRP A 34 -8.77 23.98 -5.84
N PRO A 35 -8.91 24.32 -7.13
CA PRO A 35 -9.81 25.39 -7.56
C PRO A 35 -11.25 24.89 -7.43
N VAL A 36 -12.05 25.54 -6.59
CA VAL A 36 -13.45 25.17 -6.30
C VAL A 36 -14.39 26.34 -6.55
N LYS A 37 -15.42 26.10 -7.35
CA LYS A 37 -16.58 27.01 -7.40
C LYS A 37 -17.44 26.73 -6.17
N VAL A 38 -17.56 27.69 -5.26
CA VAL A 38 -18.31 27.51 -4.02
C VAL A 38 -19.79 27.38 -4.34
N CYS A 39 -20.33 26.17 -4.17
CA CYS A 39 -21.75 25.90 -4.41
C CYS A 39 -22.49 25.68 -3.09
N ARG A 40 -23.78 26.05 -3.09
CA ARG A 40 -24.73 25.65 -2.04
C ARG A 40 -25.52 24.44 -2.52
N ARG A 41 -25.72 23.48 -1.62
CA ARG A 41 -26.56 22.32 -1.82
C ARG A 41 -27.86 22.52 -1.05
N LEU A 42 -28.99 22.35 -1.73
CA LEU A 42 -30.31 22.35 -1.12
C LEU A 42 -30.46 21.10 -0.25
N ILE A 43 -30.80 21.31 1.02
CA ILE A 43 -31.33 20.30 1.93
C ILE A 43 -32.85 20.55 1.96
N GLY A 44 -33.67 19.51 2.12
CA GLY A 44 -35.13 19.66 2.07
C GLY A 44 -35.66 20.80 2.97
N ALA A 45 -36.86 21.30 2.66
CA ALA A 45 -37.56 22.42 3.33
C ALA A 45 -37.02 23.83 3.07
N GLY A 46 -36.19 24.02 2.04
CA GLY A 46 -35.74 25.37 1.59
C GLY A 46 -34.42 25.82 2.21
N ASP A 47 -33.82 24.99 3.07
CA ASP A 47 -32.51 25.23 3.64
C ASP A 47 -31.39 24.86 2.64
N SER A 48 -30.29 25.61 2.70
CA SER A 48 -29.14 25.37 1.83
C SER A 48 -27.86 25.40 2.65
N LEU A 49 -26.99 24.41 2.47
CA LEU A 49 -25.66 24.38 3.08
C LEU A 49 -24.55 24.45 2.03
N ILE A 50 -23.38 24.92 2.41
CA ILE A 50 -22.17 24.81 1.61
C ILE A 50 -21.63 23.39 1.81
N LEU A 51 -21.53 22.64 0.72
CA LEU A 51 -20.88 21.32 0.70
C LEU A 51 -20.25 21.12 -0.67
N ASN A 52 -18.93 21.18 -0.70
CA ASN A 52 -18.13 20.95 -1.90
C ASN A 52 -17.06 19.90 -1.58
N LEU A 53 -16.82 18.97 -2.51
CA LEU A 53 -15.84 17.90 -2.37
C LEU A 53 -14.83 18.01 -3.51
N SER A 54 -13.54 17.88 -3.20
CA SER A 54 -12.52 17.84 -4.23
C SER A 54 -12.56 16.50 -4.97
N PRO A 55 -12.08 16.46 -6.22
CA PRO A 55 -11.61 15.20 -6.77
C PRO A 55 -10.60 14.56 -5.82
N ALA A 56 -10.63 13.23 -5.70
CA ALA A 56 -9.62 12.52 -4.94
C ALA A 56 -8.23 12.75 -5.57
N PHE A 57 -7.22 12.87 -4.74
CA PHE A 57 -5.83 13.01 -5.17
C PHE A 57 -4.97 12.03 -4.38
N SER A 58 -3.83 11.63 -4.94
CA SER A 58 -2.97 10.61 -4.33
C SER A 58 -1.57 11.17 -4.11
N THR A 59 -1.04 10.89 -2.92
CA THR A 59 0.38 11.05 -2.60
C THR A 59 1.06 9.71 -2.85
N ALA A 60 2.16 9.72 -3.58
CA ALA A 60 2.83 8.53 -4.04
C ALA A 60 4.34 8.73 -3.93
N PHE A 61 5.04 7.77 -3.33
CA PHE A 61 6.49 7.79 -3.24
C PHE A 61 6.99 6.35 -3.05
N ASN A 62 8.08 5.97 -3.75
CA ASN A 62 8.65 4.62 -3.71
C ASN A 62 7.62 3.49 -3.94
N GLY A 63 6.65 3.72 -4.83
CA GLY A 63 5.59 2.75 -5.13
C GLY A 63 4.47 2.65 -4.08
N VAL A 64 4.58 3.32 -2.92
CA VAL A 64 3.53 3.36 -1.89
C VAL A 64 2.64 4.57 -2.11
N MET A 65 1.32 4.39 -1.97
CA MET A 65 0.34 5.43 -2.28
C MET A 65 -0.75 5.60 -1.23
N PHE A 66 -1.07 6.86 -0.91
CA PHE A 66 -2.23 7.23 -0.10
C PHE A 66 -3.16 8.13 -0.92
N THR A 67 -4.46 7.96 -0.73
CA THR A 67 -5.49 8.71 -1.42
C THR A 67 -6.24 9.60 -0.44
N TRP A 68 -6.44 10.83 -0.83
CA TRP A 68 -6.98 11.92 -0.02
C TRP A 68 -8.11 12.64 -0.75
N ALA A 69 -8.89 13.42 -0.01
CA ALA A 69 -9.84 14.37 -0.56
C ALA A 69 -9.98 15.59 0.36
N LEU A 70 -10.34 16.74 -0.21
CA LEU A 70 -10.72 17.92 0.55
C LEU A 70 -12.25 18.06 0.57
N ARG A 71 -12.80 18.53 1.69
CA ARG A 71 -14.22 18.88 1.84
C ARG A 71 -14.34 20.29 2.39
N LEU A 72 -15.09 21.15 1.71
CA LEU A 72 -15.51 22.44 2.23
C LEU A 72 -16.97 22.30 2.67
N SER A 73 -17.26 22.41 3.96
CA SER A 73 -18.62 22.23 4.49
C SER A 73 -18.99 23.17 5.62
N ASP A 74 -20.27 23.55 5.67
CA ASP A 74 -20.90 24.09 6.87
C ASP A 74 -20.95 23.01 7.97
N GLU A 75 -20.39 23.30 9.13
CA GLU A 75 -20.56 22.50 10.34
C GLU A 75 -21.74 23.10 11.12
N SER A 76 -22.92 22.50 10.97
CA SER A 76 -24.01 22.76 11.90
C SER A 76 -23.68 22.02 13.20
N VAL A 77 -23.08 22.70 14.17
CA VAL A 77 -23.11 22.21 15.54
C VAL A 77 -24.60 22.09 15.88
N ALA A 78 -25.06 20.89 16.20
CA ALA A 78 -26.40 20.66 16.74
C ALA A 78 -26.48 21.30 18.13
N CYS A 79 -26.48 22.62 18.21
CA CYS A 79 -26.83 23.35 19.40
C CYS A 79 -28.35 23.45 19.44
N GLU A 80 -28.96 22.82 20.43
CA GLU A 80 -30.40 22.88 20.76
C GLU A 80 -30.84 24.28 21.27
N LEU A 81 -30.33 25.36 20.68
CA LEU A 81 -30.69 26.73 21.04
C LEU A 81 -31.16 27.50 19.80
N PRO A 82 -32.38 28.10 19.81
CA PRO A 82 -33.07 28.38 18.54
C PRO A 82 -32.61 29.61 17.75
N ASP A 83 -31.70 30.45 18.24
CA ASP A 83 -31.67 31.85 17.74
C ASP A 83 -30.31 32.46 17.35
N THR A 84 -29.18 31.74 17.33
CA THR A 84 -27.88 32.34 16.89
C THR A 84 -26.85 31.41 16.22
N ALA A 85 -27.23 30.22 15.74
CA ALA A 85 -26.26 29.29 15.15
C ALA A 85 -25.94 29.62 13.68
N THR A 86 -25.06 30.60 13.43
CA THR A 86 -24.35 30.61 12.15
C THR A 86 -23.41 29.42 12.13
N SER A 87 -23.67 28.43 11.26
CA SER A 87 -22.75 27.31 11.04
C SER A 87 -21.37 27.84 10.66
N ASP A 88 -20.31 27.29 11.25
CA ASP A 88 -18.95 27.63 10.84
C ASP A 88 -18.62 26.85 9.55
N VAL A 89 -17.99 27.50 8.57
CA VAL A 89 -17.53 26.82 7.35
C VAL A 89 -16.12 26.31 7.60
N ASN A 90 -15.90 25.01 7.40
CA ASN A 90 -14.60 24.36 7.63
C ASN A 90 -14.09 23.67 6.37
N VAL A 91 -12.77 23.64 6.21
CA VAL A 91 -12.08 22.82 5.22
C VAL A 91 -11.53 21.59 5.92
N PHE A 92 -11.89 20.41 5.44
CA PHE A 92 -11.42 19.14 5.95
C PHE A 92 -10.48 18.49 4.93
N LEU A 93 -9.42 17.88 5.43
CA LEU A 93 -8.69 16.85 4.68
C LEU A 93 -9.25 15.49 5.10
N TYR A 94 -9.36 14.55 4.16
CA TYR A 94 -9.88 13.20 4.38
C TYR A 94 -8.84 12.17 3.94
N TYR A 95 -8.55 11.21 4.81
CA TYR A 95 -7.81 10.01 4.42
C TYR A 95 -8.80 9.01 3.82
N LYS A 96 -8.79 8.89 2.49
CA LYS A 96 -9.79 8.09 1.77
C LYS A 96 -9.40 6.62 1.68
N ASP A 97 -8.17 6.36 1.28
CA ASP A 97 -7.67 5.00 1.07
C ASP A 97 -6.14 4.96 1.05
N GLY A 98 -5.54 3.80 1.33
CA GLY A 98 -4.10 3.61 1.40
C GLY A 98 -3.73 2.23 1.99
N PRO A 99 -2.43 1.95 2.20
CA PRO A 99 -1.95 0.63 2.61
C PRO A 99 -2.40 0.21 4.01
N THR A 100 -2.61 1.15 4.91
CA THR A 100 -2.93 0.89 6.31
C THR A 100 -4.28 1.48 6.70
N GLN A 101 -4.86 0.92 7.76
CA GLN A 101 -6.06 1.49 8.37
C GLN A 101 -5.74 2.86 8.95
N ASP A 102 -4.60 3.01 9.62
CA ASP A 102 -4.19 4.26 10.26
C ASP A 102 -2.86 4.75 9.67
N VAL A 103 -2.72 6.07 9.55
CA VAL A 103 -1.50 6.72 9.06
C VAL A 103 -1.21 7.96 9.87
N ASN A 104 0.08 8.22 10.10
CA ASN A 104 0.52 9.42 10.80
C ASN A 104 0.98 10.49 9.81
N ILE A 105 0.49 11.70 10.00
CA ILE A 105 0.91 12.90 9.27
C ILE A 105 1.68 13.77 10.26
N ILE A 106 2.80 14.35 9.84
CA ILE A 106 3.65 15.19 10.71
C ILE A 106 3.05 16.60 10.81
N GLU A 107 2.63 17.16 9.69
CA GLU A 107 2.00 18.47 9.64
C GLU A 107 1.08 18.57 8.42
N ALA A 108 -0.09 19.20 8.58
CA ALA A 108 -0.95 19.58 7.47
C ALA A 108 -1.42 21.04 7.62
N LYS A 109 -1.19 21.83 6.57
CA LYS A 109 -1.54 23.26 6.50
C LYS A 109 -2.44 23.52 5.30
N ILE A 110 -3.42 24.39 5.51
CA ILE A 110 -4.33 24.87 4.46
C ILE A 110 -4.14 26.36 4.24
N ASP A 111 -3.93 26.73 2.98
CA ASP A 111 -3.95 28.10 2.50
C ASP A 111 -5.14 28.31 1.57
N ILE A 112 -5.76 29.48 1.63
CA ILE A 112 -6.91 29.84 0.81
C ILE A 112 -6.61 31.12 0.07
N ALA A 113 -6.72 31.04 -1.25
CA ALA A 113 -6.59 32.17 -2.16
C ALA A 113 -7.90 32.45 -2.89
N ASP A 114 -8.06 33.70 -3.32
CA ASP A 114 -9.18 34.10 -4.18
C ASP A 114 -9.00 33.59 -5.63
N GLY A 115 -9.93 33.98 -6.51
CA GLY A 115 -9.89 33.60 -7.92
C GLY A 115 -8.66 34.11 -8.66
N ASP A 116 -8.10 35.24 -8.22
CA ASP A 116 -6.90 35.88 -8.78
C ASP A 116 -5.60 35.28 -8.22
N GLY A 117 -5.70 34.39 -7.24
CA GLY A 117 -4.58 33.67 -6.64
C GLY A 117 -3.91 34.41 -5.48
N VAL A 118 -4.51 35.49 -4.99
CA VAL A 118 -4.04 36.22 -3.81
C VAL A 118 -4.41 35.42 -2.56
N VAL A 119 -3.40 35.05 -1.77
CA VAL A 119 -3.60 34.30 -0.52
C VAL A 119 -4.23 35.23 0.53
N LEU A 120 -5.40 34.85 1.03
CA LEU A 120 -6.18 35.62 2.00
C LEU A 120 -6.15 35.01 3.40
N PHE A 121 -5.99 33.69 3.47
CA PHE A 121 -5.83 32.92 4.71
C PHE A 121 -4.65 31.98 4.49
N SER A 122 -3.69 31.96 5.40
CA SER A 122 -2.55 31.03 5.31
C SER A 122 -2.30 30.31 6.61
N GLY A 123 -1.71 29.12 6.51
CA GLY A 123 -1.20 28.35 7.65
C GLY A 123 -2.28 27.84 8.59
N MET A 124 -3.51 27.60 8.12
CA MET A 124 -4.54 26.96 8.96
C MET A 124 -4.14 25.50 9.19
N SER A 125 -3.81 25.14 10.44
CA SER A 125 -3.29 23.82 10.78
C SER A 125 -4.39 22.79 10.99
N ILE A 126 -4.09 21.53 10.70
CA ILE A 126 -4.89 20.40 11.15
C ILE A 126 -4.11 19.74 12.29
N ASP A 127 -4.57 19.94 13.52
CA ASP A 127 -3.89 19.50 14.74
C ASP A 127 -4.24 18.03 15.06
N GLU A 128 -4.00 17.12 14.11
CA GLU A 128 -4.28 15.69 14.26
C GLU A 128 -3.13 14.87 13.68
N ASP A 129 -2.56 14.03 14.54
CA ASP A 129 -1.36 13.26 14.22
C ASP A 129 -1.71 11.89 13.63
N GLU A 130 -2.88 11.33 13.97
CA GLU A 130 -3.32 9.99 13.56
C GLU A 130 -4.60 10.05 12.70
N TRP A 131 -4.54 9.39 11.54
CA TRP A 131 -5.57 9.44 10.51
C TRP A 131 -6.08 8.05 10.19
N THR A 132 -7.31 7.75 10.60
CA THR A 132 -7.99 6.50 10.25
C THR A 132 -8.63 6.56 8.86
N LYS A 133 -8.53 5.49 8.09
CA LYS A 133 -9.10 5.38 6.75
C LYS A 133 -10.61 5.63 6.79
N GLY A 134 -11.07 6.56 5.96
CA GLY A 134 -12.45 7.03 5.90
C GLY A 134 -12.74 8.23 6.82
N SER A 135 -11.80 8.64 7.67
CA SER A 135 -11.95 9.82 8.52
C SER A 135 -11.45 11.09 7.82
N GLY A 136 -11.84 12.23 8.37
CA GLY A 136 -11.34 13.52 7.93
C GLY A 136 -11.45 14.57 9.02
N TRP A 137 -10.47 15.46 9.05
CA TRP A 137 -10.24 16.39 10.13
C TRP A 137 -10.27 17.83 9.62
N PRO A 138 -10.90 18.77 10.34
CA PRO A 138 -11.01 20.16 9.93
C PRO A 138 -9.69 20.91 10.20
N ALA A 139 -9.35 21.84 9.31
CA ALA A 139 -8.36 22.86 9.62
C ALA A 139 -8.92 23.79 10.69
N ARG A 140 -8.11 24.00 11.73
CA ARG A 140 -8.42 24.84 12.87
C ARG A 140 -7.73 26.18 12.71
N THR A 141 -8.38 27.20 13.25
CA THR A 141 -7.86 28.56 13.33
C THR A 141 -8.49 29.27 14.52
N ASP A 142 -8.03 30.48 14.84
CA ASP A 142 -8.63 31.25 15.91
C ASP A 142 -10.07 31.69 15.55
N ARG A 143 -10.86 32.06 16.56
CA ARG A 143 -12.28 32.41 16.37
C ARG A 143 -12.47 33.60 15.42
N GLU A 144 -11.54 34.56 15.41
CA GLU A 144 -11.66 35.76 14.59
C GLU A 144 -11.41 35.44 13.12
N GLN A 145 -10.34 34.69 12.83
CA GLN A 145 -10.00 34.18 11.51
C GLN A 145 -11.07 33.22 11.00
N GLN A 146 -11.62 32.35 11.86
CA GLN A 146 -12.73 31.46 11.51
C GLN A 146 -13.98 32.24 11.09
N ASN A 147 -14.37 33.27 11.85
CA ASN A 147 -15.51 34.13 11.50
C ASN A 147 -15.28 34.86 10.17
N ARG A 148 -14.05 35.37 9.95
CA ARG A 148 -13.64 36.00 8.68
C ARG A 148 -13.69 35.02 7.51
N PHE A 149 -13.24 33.78 7.72
CA PHE A 149 -13.25 32.72 6.73
C PHE A 149 -14.69 32.32 6.36
N THR A 150 -15.53 32.02 7.35
CA THR A 150 -16.95 31.73 7.16
C THR A 150 -17.65 32.82 6.35
N LYS A 151 -17.42 34.10 6.71
CA LYS A 151 -17.97 35.24 5.97
C LYS A 151 -17.44 35.29 4.53
N PHE A 152 -16.13 35.13 4.34
CA PHE A 152 -15.50 35.12 3.02
C PHE A 152 -16.10 34.06 2.10
N VAL A 153 -16.25 32.81 2.56
CA VAL A 153 -16.81 31.73 1.72
C VAL A 153 -18.26 32.04 1.35
N ARG A 154 -19.06 32.56 2.29
CA ARG A 154 -20.46 32.93 2.04
C ARG A 154 -20.61 34.08 1.05
N ASP A 155 -19.71 35.06 1.09
CA ASP A 155 -19.66 36.18 0.15
C ASP A 155 -19.13 35.78 -1.25
N ASN A 156 -18.51 34.59 -1.34
CA ASN A 156 -17.95 34.02 -2.56
C ASN A 156 -18.72 32.80 -3.08
N VAL A 157 -19.98 32.62 -2.66
CA VAL A 157 -20.88 31.66 -3.31
C VAL A 157 -21.00 32.00 -4.80
N ASP A 158 -20.99 30.97 -5.63
CA ASP A 158 -20.93 31.02 -7.10
C ASP A 158 -19.63 31.58 -7.70
N LYS A 159 -18.64 31.92 -6.88
CA LYS A 159 -17.29 32.31 -7.32
C LYS A 159 -16.30 31.17 -7.11
N VAL A 160 -15.17 31.26 -7.80
CA VAL A 160 -14.06 30.30 -7.67
C VAL A 160 -13.09 30.80 -6.61
N ILE A 161 -12.77 29.93 -5.65
CA ILE A 161 -11.67 30.10 -4.70
C ILE A 161 -10.66 28.97 -4.90
N ARG A 162 -9.42 29.15 -4.43
CA ARG A 162 -8.39 28.12 -4.49
C ARG A 162 -8.01 27.69 -3.09
N ILE A 163 -8.18 26.41 -2.80
CA ILE A 163 -7.78 25.80 -1.54
C ILE A 163 -6.49 25.02 -1.80
N ARG A 164 -5.41 25.38 -1.11
CA ARG A 164 -4.13 24.68 -1.18
C ARG A 164 -3.93 23.94 0.12
N VAL A 165 -3.55 22.66 0.03
CA VAL A 165 -3.11 21.88 1.16
C VAL A 165 -1.65 21.50 0.97
N THR A 166 -0.86 21.74 2.01
CA THR A 166 0.54 21.34 2.11
C THR A 166 0.65 20.45 3.33
N PHE A 167 1.05 19.20 3.14
CA PHE A 167 1.21 18.28 4.27
C PHE A 167 2.41 17.36 4.10
N SER A 168 2.92 16.94 5.24
CA SER A 168 4.22 16.30 5.37
C SER A 168 4.07 14.97 6.09
N MET A 169 4.72 13.94 5.56
CA MET A 169 4.61 12.57 6.07
C MET A 169 6.01 12.00 6.28
N CYS A 170 6.16 11.12 7.27
CA CYS A 170 7.44 10.45 7.50
C CYS A 170 7.79 9.57 6.30
N LEU A 171 9.06 9.58 5.85
CA LEU A 171 9.57 8.72 4.79
C LEU A 171 9.26 7.23 5.03
N ARG A 172 9.24 6.81 6.30
CA ARG A 172 8.88 5.44 6.70
C ARG A 172 7.49 5.02 6.22
N ALA A 173 6.54 5.95 6.15
CA ALA A 173 5.20 5.67 5.62
C ALA A 173 5.21 5.32 4.12
N PHE A 174 6.35 5.35 3.45
CA PHE A 174 6.49 4.98 2.04
C PHE A 174 7.49 3.84 1.82
N LEU A 175 7.80 3.07 2.87
CA LEU A 175 8.62 1.87 2.78
C LEU A 175 7.70 0.65 2.65
N PRO A 176 7.61 -0.02 1.47
CA PRO A 176 6.69 -1.14 1.26
C PRO A 176 6.86 -2.28 2.26
N LEU A 177 8.11 -2.56 2.65
CA LEU A 177 8.42 -3.66 3.56
C LEU A 177 7.85 -3.47 4.98
N LEU A 178 7.49 -2.24 5.37
CA LEU A 178 6.90 -1.96 6.67
C LEU A 178 5.43 -2.39 6.78
N TYR A 179 4.78 -2.74 5.67
CA TYR A 179 3.41 -3.27 5.66
C TYR A 179 3.33 -4.77 5.87
N PHE A 180 4.49 -5.44 5.92
CA PHE A 180 4.56 -6.81 6.41
C PHE A 180 4.73 -6.83 7.91
N PRO A 181 4.37 -7.94 8.57
CA PRO A 181 4.66 -8.10 9.98
C PRO A 181 6.17 -7.94 10.25
N GLN A 182 6.53 -7.19 11.29
CA GLN A 182 7.92 -6.83 11.55
C GLN A 182 8.70 -8.00 12.15
N VAL A 183 9.81 -8.36 11.51
CA VAL A 183 10.70 -9.45 11.98
C VAL A 183 11.92 -8.88 12.70
N ASP A 184 12.21 -7.58 12.56
CA ASP A 184 13.46 -6.96 13.07
C ASP A 184 13.50 -6.73 14.58
N HIS A 185 12.33 -6.75 15.21
CA HIS A 185 12.22 -6.74 16.66
C HIS A 185 12.11 -8.16 17.23
N ALA A 186 12.31 -9.19 16.39
CA ALA A 186 12.34 -10.57 16.84
C ALA A 186 13.33 -10.69 17.99
N ASN A 187 12.81 -11.21 19.09
CA ASN A 187 13.62 -11.57 20.22
C ASN A 187 14.67 -12.58 19.71
N ARG A 188 15.97 -12.28 19.83
CA ARG A 188 17.07 -13.20 19.44
C ARG A 188 16.87 -14.62 20.00
N LEU A 189 16.15 -14.74 21.11
CA LEU A 189 15.74 -16.03 21.68
C LEU A 189 14.79 -16.82 20.76
N VAL A 190 13.83 -16.16 20.12
CA VAL A 190 12.90 -16.76 19.15
C VAL A 190 13.66 -17.21 17.92
N GLU A 191 14.50 -16.35 17.33
CA GLU A 191 15.33 -16.72 16.18
C GLU A 191 16.22 -17.93 16.48
N SER A 192 16.92 -17.91 17.62
CA SER A 192 17.78 -19.01 18.05
C SER A 192 16.98 -20.30 18.27
N ALA A 193 15.76 -20.22 18.81
CA ALA A 193 14.90 -21.38 19.00
C ALA A 193 14.37 -21.95 17.67
N CYS A 194 14.04 -21.08 16.70
CA CYS A 194 13.67 -21.47 15.35
C CYS A 194 14.80 -22.24 14.66
N GLN A 195 16.02 -21.69 14.66
CA GLN A 195 17.20 -22.32 14.07
C GLN A 195 17.53 -23.65 14.75
N GLN A 196 17.42 -23.71 16.09
CA GLN A 196 17.65 -24.95 16.81
C GLN A 196 16.62 -26.03 16.44
N TYR A 197 15.34 -25.66 16.27
CA TYR A 197 14.31 -26.61 15.82
C TYR A 197 14.63 -27.19 14.43
N LEU A 198 15.02 -26.34 13.47
CA LEU A 198 15.36 -26.80 12.11
C LEU A 198 16.59 -27.71 12.11
N LYS A 199 17.60 -27.37 12.91
CA LYS A 199 18.75 -28.26 13.12
C LYS A 199 18.37 -29.59 13.76
N ASP A 200 17.46 -29.59 14.75
CA ASP A 200 16.96 -30.83 15.36
C ASP A 200 16.15 -31.67 14.35
N PHE A 201 15.49 -31.03 13.39
CA PHE A 201 14.80 -31.68 12.29
C PHE A 201 15.79 -32.32 11.30
N ASP A 202 16.80 -31.58 10.85
CA ASP A 202 17.85 -32.10 9.95
C ASP A 202 18.68 -33.24 10.58
N ASP A 203 18.87 -33.21 11.91
CA ASP A 203 19.57 -34.25 12.66
C ASP A 203 18.68 -35.50 12.97
N ASP A 204 17.46 -35.59 12.39
CA ASP A 204 16.45 -36.64 12.65
C ASP A 204 16.06 -36.79 14.14
N ARG A 205 16.19 -35.72 14.93
CA ARG A 205 15.86 -35.72 16.37
C ARG A 205 14.42 -35.32 16.66
N THR A 206 13.68 -34.92 15.63
CA THR A 206 12.30 -34.44 15.72
C THR A 206 11.37 -35.43 15.05
N ASN A 207 10.42 -36.00 15.81
CA ASN A 207 9.37 -36.84 15.24
C ASN A 207 8.14 -35.99 14.94
N ILE A 208 7.88 -35.74 13.65
CA ILE A 208 6.73 -34.97 13.18
C ILE A 208 5.61 -35.95 12.80
N PRO A 209 4.45 -35.89 13.47
CA PRO A 209 3.34 -36.80 13.18
C PRO A 209 2.88 -36.70 11.72
N ASP A 210 2.56 -37.86 11.14
CA ASP A 210 1.99 -38.04 9.80
C ASP A 210 2.91 -37.64 8.63
N LEU A 211 4.15 -37.20 8.90
CA LEU A 211 5.12 -36.83 7.86
C LEU A 211 5.59 -38.04 7.04
N ASP A 212 5.77 -39.19 7.70
CA ASP A 212 6.22 -40.46 7.10
C ASP A 212 5.19 -41.11 6.18
N VAL A 213 3.94 -40.63 6.22
CA VAL A 213 2.81 -41.15 5.42
C VAL A 213 2.60 -40.29 4.16
N LEU A 214 3.24 -39.12 4.06
CA LEU A 214 3.14 -38.25 2.91
C LEU A 214 4.02 -38.73 1.76
N ASP A 215 3.48 -38.60 0.55
CA ASP A 215 4.25 -38.72 -0.67
C ASP A 215 4.80 -37.33 -1.04
N GLU A 216 6.03 -37.04 -0.60
CA GLU A 216 6.69 -35.76 -0.85
C GLU A 216 6.89 -35.48 -2.34
N GLU A 217 6.96 -36.52 -3.19
CA GLU A 217 7.07 -36.35 -4.65
C GLU A 217 5.74 -35.91 -5.28
N ALA A 218 4.61 -36.28 -4.67
CA ALA A 218 3.29 -35.92 -5.15
C ALA A 218 2.79 -34.57 -4.60
N ASP A 219 3.09 -34.26 -3.34
CA ASP A 219 2.68 -33.01 -2.69
C ASP A 219 3.72 -32.51 -1.66
N PRO A 220 4.75 -31.78 -2.10
CA PRO A 220 5.81 -31.29 -1.20
C PRO A 220 5.28 -30.26 -0.19
N PHE A 221 4.21 -29.52 -0.51
CA PHE A 221 3.69 -28.48 0.36
C PHE A 221 2.85 -29.03 1.52
N ALA A 222 2.30 -30.24 1.41
CA ALA A 222 1.75 -30.96 2.54
C ALA A 222 2.81 -31.22 3.62
N ALA A 223 4.03 -31.64 3.22
CA ALA A 223 5.14 -31.86 4.12
C ALA A 223 5.62 -30.54 4.76
N HIS A 224 5.84 -29.50 3.96
CA HIS A 224 6.19 -28.17 4.46
C HIS A 224 5.18 -27.65 5.48
N ARG A 225 3.87 -27.88 5.26
CA ARG A 225 2.82 -27.51 6.20
C ARG A 225 2.97 -28.22 7.54
N LEU A 226 3.20 -29.53 7.54
CA LEU A 226 3.37 -30.30 8.79
C LEU A 226 4.60 -29.84 9.56
N ILE A 227 5.74 -29.68 8.88
CA ILE A 227 6.99 -29.21 9.48
C ILE A 227 6.80 -27.82 10.09
N PHE A 228 6.18 -26.91 9.32
CA PHE A 228 5.97 -25.54 9.76
C PHE A 228 5.05 -25.45 11.00
N LEU A 229 3.90 -26.13 10.96
CA LEU A 229 2.93 -26.10 12.07
C LEU A 229 3.46 -26.81 13.32
N HIS A 230 4.20 -27.90 13.15
CA HIS A 230 4.85 -28.59 14.26
C HIS A 230 5.93 -27.70 14.89
N GLY A 231 6.79 -27.08 14.07
CA GLY A 231 7.83 -26.17 14.52
C GLY A 231 7.28 -25.00 15.32
N CYS A 232 6.22 -24.34 14.85
CA CYS A 232 5.58 -23.27 15.61
C CYS A 232 5.12 -23.73 17.00
N LYS A 233 4.53 -24.93 17.11
CA LYS A 233 4.06 -25.47 18.39
C LYS A 233 5.22 -25.80 19.34
N GLU A 234 6.24 -26.47 18.84
CA GLU A 234 7.42 -26.84 19.62
C GLU A 234 8.18 -25.62 20.12
N ILE A 235 8.40 -24.62 19.25
CA ILE A 235 9.08 -23.38 19.62
C ILE A 235 8.26 -22.61 20.67
N ALA A 236 6.94 -22.53 20.52
CA ALA A 236 6.07 -21.90 21.52
C ALA A 236 6.16 -22.60 22.89
N GLN A 237 6.19 -23.93 22.91
CA GLN A 237 6.37 -24.71 24.14
C GLN A 237 7.74 -24.47 24.77
N ARG A 238 8.83 -24.51 23.98
CA ARG A 238 10.21 -24.28 24.44
C ARG A 238 10.37 -22.89 25.08
N LEU A 239 9.71 -21.89 24.52
CA LEU A 239 9.80 -20.50 24.98
C LEU A 239 8.78 -20.13 26.06
N GLN A 240 7.87 -21.04 26.43
CA GLN A 240 6.74 -20.76 27.34
C GLN A 240 5.95 -19.51 26.92
N SER A 241 5.91 -19.24 25.61
CA SER A 241 5.29 -18.04 25.07
C SER A 241 3.82 -18.29 24.79
N ASN A 242 2.96 -17.38 25.26
CA ASN A 242 1.56 -17.31 24.84
C ASN A 242 1.39 -16.48 23.55
N GLY A 243 2.47 -15.86 23.04
CA GLY A 243 2.48 -15.00 21.86
C GLY A 243 2.78 -15.78 20.58
N ASP A 244 1.73 -16.38 20.01
CA ASP A 244 1.78 -17.20 18.79
C ASP A 244 2.23 -16.44 17.53
N CYS A 245 2.00 -15.12 17.48
CA CYS A 245 2.11 -14.32 16.26
C CYS A 245 3.58 -14.07 15.86
N ASP A 246 4.43 -13.71 16.83
CA ASP A 246 5.83 -13.38 16.58
C ASP A 246 6.62 -14.62 16.17
N ILE A 247 6.35 -15.77 16.81
CA ILE A 247 6.99 -17.05 16.48
C ILE A 247 6.67 -17.46 15.04
N LYS A 248 5.41 -17.38 14.62
CA LYS A 248 4.99 -17.75 13.26
C LYS A 248 5.67 -16.90 12.20
N GLN A 249 5.83 -15.59 12.44
CA GLN A 249 6.44 -14.67 11.48
C GLN A 249 7.94 -14.87 11.37
N VAL A 250 8.64 -14.96 12.52
CA VAL A 250 10.08 -15.21 12.57
C VAL A 250 10.41 -16.57 11.96
N PHE A 251 9.63 -17.59 12.31
CA PHE A 251 9.83 -18.92 11.76
C PHE A 251 9.53 -18.97 10.26
N ALA A 252 8.51 -18.25 9.78
CA ALA A 252 8.23 -18.16 8.35
C ALA A 252 9.39 -17.52 7.58
N ASN A 253 9.99 -16.45 8.10
CA ASN A 253 11.16 -15.83 7.48
C ASN A 253 12.36 -16.79 7.37
N ILE A 254 12.70 -17.47 8.47
CA ILE A 254 13.83 -18.43 8.50
C ILE A 254 13.52 -19.63 7.59
N TYR A 255 12.36 -20.26 7.77
CA TYR A 255 11.97 -21.45 7.02
C TYR A 255 11.87 -21.18 5.51
N PHE A 256 11.27 -20.05 5.11
CA PHE A 256 11.21 -19.65 3.71
C PHE A 256 12.63 -19.51 3.13
N THR A 257 13.52 -18.81 3.84
CA THR A 257 14.89 -18.54 3.35
C THR A 257 15.74 -19.80 3.27
N GLU A 258 15.62 -20.71 4.24
CA GLU A 258 16.48 -21.89 4.34
C GLU A 258 15.95 -23.12 3.58
N TYR A 259 14.63 -23.27 3.43
CA TYR A 259 14.02 -24.49 2.87
C TYR A 259 13.19 -24.28 1.60
N LEU A 260 12.58 -23.11 1.40
CA LEU A 260 11.77 -22.86 0.18
C LEU A 260 12.59 -22.14 -0.89
N LEU A 261 13.24 -21.03 -0.53
CA LEU A 261 13.98 -20.18 -1.45
C LEU A 261 15.10 -20.91 -2.22
N PRO A 262 15.88 -21.84 -1.64
CA PRO A 262 16.90 -22.56 -2.40
C PRO A 262 16.36 -23.39 -3.57
N ASN A 263 15.07 -23.75 -3.53
CA ASN A 263 14.39 -24.47 -4.59
C ASN A 263 13.79 -23.54 -5.66
N VAL A 264 13.80 -22.22 -5.43
CA VAL A 264 13.29 -21.22 -6.38
C VAL A 264 14.44 -20.75 -7.27
N GLN A 265 14.55 -21.30 -8.48
CA GLN A 265 15.56 -20.91 -9.46
C GLN A 265 14.97 -20.08 -10.60
N TYR A 266 13.70 -20.35 -10.92
CA TYR A 266 12.98 -19.74 -12.02
C TYR A 266 11.66 -19.13 -11.57
N PHE A 267 10.99 -18.48 -12.51
CA PHE A 267 9.73 -17.80 -12.25
C PHE A 267 8.60 -18.77 -11.90
N GLU A 268 8.60 -19.91 -12.58
CA GLU A 268 7.63 -20.99 -12.42
C GLU A 268 7.74 -21.59 -11.00
N ASP A 269 8.96 -21.81 -10.50
CA ASP A 269 9.19 -22.29 -9.14
C ASP A 269 8.61 -21.34 -8.08
N PHE A 270 8.66 -20.02 -8.32
CA PHE A 270 8.04 -19.04 -7.41
C PHE A 270 6.51 -19.12 -7.44
N ILE A 271 5.92 -19.39 -8.61
CA ILE A 271 4.48 -19.64 -8.73
C ILE A 271 4.09 -20.89 -7.95
N GLU A 272 4.84 -21.98 -8.09
CA GLU A 272 4.61 -23.22 -7.33
C GLU A 272 4.62 -22.96 -5.81
N VAL A 273 5.53 -22.11 -5.33
CA VAL A 273 5.55 -21.69 -3.92
C VAL A 273 4.27 -20.93 -3.53
N LEU A 274 3.81 -19.98 -4.34
CA LEU A 274 2.56 -19.25 -4.07
C LEU A 274 1.35 -20.19 -4.06
N GLU A 275 1.24 -21.07 -5.05
CA GLU A 275 0.13 -22.01 -5.18
C GLU A 275 0.13 -23.04 -4.06
N GLY A 276 1.27 -23.68 -3.83
CA GLY A 276 1.46 -24.69 -2.79
C GLY A 276 1.16 -24.17 -1.41
N THR A 277 1.72 -23.01 -1.03
CA THR A 277 1.46 -22.41 0.29
C THR A 277 0.02 -21.91 0.44
N ARG A 278 -0.63 -21.44 -0.63
CA ARG A 278 -2.05 -21.03 -0.62
C ARG A 278 -2.98 -22.23 -0.48
N ALA A 279 -2.78 -23.28 -1.28
CA ALA A 279 -3.57 -24.51 -1.26
C ALA A 279 -3.51 -25.20 0.12
N HIS A 280 -2.34 -25.17 0.75
CA HIS A 280 -2.10 -25.74 2.07
C HIS A 280 -2.41 -24.81 3.25
N HIS A 281 -2.87 -23.59 2.97
CA HIS A 281 -3.22 -22.58 3.97
C HIS A 281 -2.06 -22.20 4.91
N ILE A 282 -0.83 -22.12 4.39
CA ILE A 282 0.37 -21.70 5.13
C ILE A 282 0.54 -20.18 5.00
N THR A 283 -0.40 -19.41 5.56
CA THR A 283 -0.49 -17.95 5.36
C THR A 283 0.78 -17.19 5.71
N ALA A 284 1.55 -17.63 6.71
CA ALA A 284 2.79 -16.97 7.10
C ALA A 284 3.88 -17.09 6.02
N LEU A 285 4.04 -18.27 5.41
CA LEU A 285 4.96 -18.47 4.30
C LEU A 285 4.48 -17.77 3.03
N TYR A 286 3.17 -17.76 2.78
CA TYR A 286 2.57 -17.00 1.68
C TYR A 286 2.90 -15.50 1.75
N ARG A 287 2.80 -14.91 2.95
CA ARG A 287 3.19 -13.52 3.20
C ARG A 287 4.69 -13.29 3.11
N GLU A 288 5.50 -14.27 3.46
CA GLU A 288 6.95 -14.16 3.32
C GLU A 288 7.39 -14.25 1.85
N ALA A 289 6.73 -15.08 1.04
CA ALA A 289 6.92 -15.09 -0.41
C ALA A 289 6.59 -13.72 -1.03
N GLU A 290 5.49 -13.10 -0.60
CA GLU A 290 5.15 -11.73 -0.98
C GLU A 290 6.21 -10.71 -0.52
N ARG A 291 6.73 -10.84 0.71
CA ARG A 291 7.80 -9.97 1.21
C ARG A 291 9.06 -10.12 0.39
N PHE A 292 9.46 -11.35 0.07
CA PHE A 292 10.64 -11.65 -0.74
C PHE A 292 10.56 -10.96 -2.09
N ILE A 293 9.46 -11.15 -2.83
CA ILE A 293 9.35 -10.56 -4.17
C ILE A 293 9.22 -9.02 -4.14
N CYS A 294 8.68 -8.45 -3.07
CA CYS A 294 8.75 -7.00 -2.85
C CYS A 294 10.19 -6.50 -2.68
N ARG A 295 11.09 -7.26 -2.02
CA ARG A 295 12.52 -6.90 -1.92
C ARG A 295 13.17 -6.90 -3.30
N GLU A 296 12.91 -7.95 -4.10
CA GLU A 296 13.41 -8.02 -5.48
C GLU A 296 12.94 -6.82 -6.32
N ILE A 297 11.68 -6.40 -6.17
CA ILE A 297 11.16 -5.21 -6.87
C ILE A 297 11.85 -3.92 -6.41
N ILE A 298 12.32 -3.81 -5.16
CA ILE A 298 13.08 -2.62 -4.72
C ILE A 298 14.39 -2.55 -5.51
N GLU A 299 15.10 -3.66 -5.64
CA GLU A 299 16.40 -3.75 -6.32
C GLU A 299 16.26 -3.61 -7.84
N TYR A 300 15.28 -4.30 -8.43
CA TYR A 300 15.04 -4.35 -9.86
C TYR A 300 13.91 -3.46 -10.33
N SER A 301 13.55 -2.43 -9.55
CA SER A 301 12.44 -1.52 -9.86
C SER A 301 12.55 -0.97 -11.28
N HIS A 302 13.76 -0.67 -11.75
CA HIS A 302 14.08 -0.16 -13.09
C HIS A 302 13.61 -1.05 -14.26
N ASP A 303 13.51 -2.37 -14.09
CA ASP A 303 13.00 -3.26 -15.13
C ASP A 303 11.46 -3.23 -15.18
N GLU A 304 10.93 -2.51 -16.15
CA GLU A 304 9.48 -2.38 -16.33
C GLU A 304 8.80 -3.70 -16.71
N THR A 305 9.48 -4.62 -17.38
CA THR A 305 8.91 -5.92 -17.75
C THR A 305 8.70 -6.76 -16.50
N PHE A 306 9.71 -6.78 -15.62
CA PHE A 306 9.64 -7.44 -14.32
C PHE A 306 8.52 -6.84 -13.45
N VAL A 307 8.42 -5.51 -13.35
CA VAL A 307 7.35 -4.85 -12.57
C VAL A 307 5.95 -5.17 -13.10
N LYS A 308 5.75 -5.21 -14.43
CA LYS A 308 4.46 -5.62 -15.02
C LYS A 308 4.12 -7.07 -14.68
N LYS A 309 5.11 -7.96 -14.79
CA LYS A 309 4.96 -9.39 -14.46
C LYS A 309 4.53 -9.57 -13.00
N MET A 310 5.19 -8.87 -12.08
CA MET A 310 4.85 -8.90 -10.66
C MET A 310 3.51 -8.24 -10.34
N LEU A 311 3.10 -7.20 -11.06
CA LEU A 311 1.77 -6.61 -10.88
C LEU A 311 0.65 -7.59 -11.26
N LEU A 312 0.82 -8.34 -12.35
CA LEU A 312 -0.14 -9.36 -12.76
C LEU A 312 -0.21 -10.51 -11.73
N LEU A 313 0.95 -10.96 -11.21
CA LEU A 313 0.97 -11.91 -10.09
C LEU A 313 0.27 -11.33 -8.85
N GLY A 314 0.52 -10.07 -8.53
CA GLY A 314 -0.05 -9.44 -7.35
C GLY A 314 -1.57 -9.31 -7.42
N GLU A 315 -2.12 -9.08 -8.61
CA GLU A 315 -3.57 -9.13 -8.83
C GLU A 315 -4.11 -10.57 -8.75
N HIS A 316 -3.51 -11.50 -9.50
CA HIS A 316 -3.99 -12.89 -9.60
C HIS A 316 -3.97 -13.62 -8.26
N TYR A 317 -2.86 -13.51 -7.53
CA TYR A 317 -2.63 -14.16 -6.25
C TYR A 317 -3.04 -13.27 -5.06
N GLN A 318 -3.67 -12.11 -5.28
CA GLN A 318 -4.11 -11.23 -4.19
C GLN A 318 -2.99 -10.88 -3.21
N LEU A 319 -1.86 -10.42 -3.75
CA LEU A 319 -0.69 -9.95 -3.00
C LEU A 319 -0.74 -8.42 -2.89
N PRO A 320 -1.41 -7.87 -1.85
CA PRO A 320 -1.76 -6.45 -1.79
C PRO A 320 -0.56 -5.51 -1.73
N VAL A 321 0.52 -5.88 -1.02
CA VAL A 321 1.70 -5.03 -0.89
C VAL A 321 2.47 -5.00 -2.21
N LEU A 322 2.61 -6.16 -2.86
CA LEU A 322 3.23 -6.27 -4.18
C LEU A 322 2.42 -5.48 -5.23
N LYS A 323 1.10 -5.71 -5.29
CA LYS A 323 0.21 -5.00 -6.20
C LYS A 323 0.31 -3.48 -6.02
N MET A 324 0.26 -3.01 -4.77
CA MET A 324 0.41 -1.59 -4.47
C MET A 324 1.73 -1.06 -5.00
N MET A 325 2.84 -1.71 -4.63
CA MET A 325 4.19 -1.27 -4.98
C MET A 325 4.38 -1.18 -6.50
N CYS A 326 4.03 -2.24 -7.24
CA CYS A 326 4.16 -2.26 -8.69
C CYS A 326 3.22 -1.24 -9.36
N SER A 327 1.99 -1.08 -8.84
CA SER A 327 1.04 -0.07 -9.35
C SER A 327 1.57 1.34 -9.17
N GLY A 328 2.15 1.63 -8.00
CA GLY A 328 2.78 2.91 -7.71
C GLY A 328 3.93 3.19 -8.68
N ILE A 329 4.91 2.28 -8.78
CA ILE A 329 6.07 2.41 -9.68
C ILE A 329 5.64 2.69 -11.12
N LEU A 330 4.68 1.94 -11.65
CA LEU A 330 4.19 2.13 -13.01
C LEU A 330 3.42 3.45 -13.16
N ALA A 331 2.62 3.83 -12.16
CA ALA A 331 1.93 5.12 -12.18
C ALA A 331 2.90 6.30 -12.22
N GLU A 332 4.00 6.27 -11.44
CA GLU A 332 5.01 7.34 -11.47
C GLU A 332 5.62 7.47 -12.86
N ARG A 333 6.01 6.35 -13.47
CA ARG A 333 6.55 6.31 -14.83
C ARG A 333 5.58 6.86 -15.85
N ILE A 334 4.30 6.49 -15.77
CA ILE A 334 3.29 6.98 -16.70
C ILE A 334 3.13 8.51 -16.58
N VAL A 335 3.20 9.06 -15.36
CA VAL A 335 3.10 10.50 -15.10
C VAL A 335 4.35 11.27 -15.56
N GLU A 336 5.52 10.65 -15.51
CA GLU A 336 6.77 11.23 -16.03
C GLU A 336 6.77 11.39 -17.56
N HIS A 337 5.98 10.57 -18.27
CA HIS A 337 5.88 10.64 -19.72
C HIS A 337 4.95 11.76 -20.19
N SER A 338 5.38 12.51 -21.22
CA SER A 338 4.61 13.62 -21.81
C SER A 338 3.24 13.20 -22.37
N ASN A 339 3.07 11.94 -22.75
CA ASN A 339 1.81 11.38 -23.25
C ASN A 339 1.39 10.15 -22.44
N SER A 340 0.73 10.40 -21.31
CA SER A 340 0.25 9.36 -20.40
C SER A 340 -0.74 8.40 -21.05
N LEU A 341 -1.61 8.88 -21.94
CA LEU A 341 -2.61 8.04 -22.62
C LEU A 341 -1.99 7.03 -23.58
N SER A 342 -0.98 7.42 -24.37
CA SER A 342 -0.27 6.47 -25.21
C SER A 342 0.51 5.47 -24.37
N ARG A 343 1.13 5.93 -23.27
CA ARG A 343 1.92 5.06 -22.40
C ARG A 343 1.07 3.98 -21.73
N ILE A 344 -0.12 4.35 -21.24
CA ILE A 344 -1.08 3.39 -20.66
C ILE A 344 -1.49 2.33 -21.69
N ARG A 345 -1.72 2.72 -22.95
CA ARG A 345 -2.07 1.76 -24.01
C ARG A 345 -0.94 0.76 -24.27
N THR A 346 0.29 1.25 -24.37
CA THR A 346 1.47 0.39 -24.54
C THR A 346 1.63 -0.59 -23.37
N ILE A 347 1.52 -0.10 -22.13
CA ILE A 347 1.58 -0.96 -20.93
C ILE A 347 0.47 -2.02 -20.97
N SER A 348 -0.74 -1.66 -21.38
CA SER A 348 -1.85 -2.60 -21.51
C SER A 348 -1.58 -3.69 -22.54
N GLU A 349 -1.05 -3.35 -23.72
CA GLU A 349 -0.70 -4.31 -24.76
C GLU A 349 0.43 -5.26 -24.31
N GLU A 350 1.47 -4.72 -23.67
CA GLU A 350 2.58 -5.50 -23.13
C GLU A 350 2.12 -6.44 -22.01
N MET A 351 1.25 -5.97 -21.10
CA MET A 351 0.69 -6.80 -20.04
C MET A 351 -0.18 -7.94 -20.59
N ARG A 352 -0.95 -7.72 -21.66
CA ARG A 352 -1.70 -8.80 -22.33
C ARG A 352 -0.76 -9.86 -22.90
N GLN A 353 0.36 -9.45 -23.50
CA GLN A 353 1.36 -10.39 -23.99
C GLN A 353 2.00 -11.18 -22.86
N ILE A 354 2.35 -10.52 -21.76
CA ILE A 354 2.93 -11.15 -20.56
C ILE A 354 1.92 -12.12 -19.93
N ALA A 355 0.66 -11.73 -19.79
CA ALA A 355 -0.37 -12.58 -19.19
C ALA A 355 -0.58 -13.88 -19.99
N LYS A 356 -0.54 -13.79 -21.33
CA LYS A 356 -0.58 -14.96 -22.22
C LYS A 356 0.65 -15.87 -22.13
N GLN A 357 1.78 -15.38 -21.61
CA GLN A 357 2.99 -16.17 -21.41
C GLN A 357 3.04 -16.87 -20.05
N ILE A 358 2.41 -16.28 -19.03
CA ILE A 358 2.41 -16.82 -17.67
C ILE A 358 1.43 -17.99 -17.51
N ASN A 359 0.45 -18.14 -18.42
CA ASN A 359 -0.57 -19.20 -18.36
C ASN A 359 -1.18 -19.33 -16.95
N PHE A 360 -1.83 -18.26 -16.47
CA PHE A 360 -2.34 -18.18 -15.10
C PHE A 360 -3.33 -19.29 -14.68
N ILE A 361 -3.83 -20.20 -15.56
CA ILE A 361 -4.74 -21.33 -15.22
C ILE A 361 -4.58 -22.53 -16.19
N ASP A 362 -4.79 -23.75 -15.65
CA ASP A 362 -4.83 -25.12 -16.23
C ASP A 362 -5.64 -25.32 -17.54
N GLU A 363 -5.17 -26.26 -18.38
CA GLU A 363 -5.62 -26.62 -19.75
C GLU A 363 -7.08 -27.12 -19.95
N GLU A 364 -7.98 -27.07 -18.96
CA GLU A 364 -9.29 -27.76 -19.04
C GLU A 364 -10.55 -26.89 -19.23
N SER A 365 -10.46 -25.56 -19.42
CA SER A 365 -11.67 -24.75 -19.67
C SER A 365 -11.54 -23.83 -20.87
N SER A 366 -12.40 -24.01 -21.87
CA SER A 366 -12.39 -23.32 -23.17
C SER A 366 -12.77 -21.82 -23.13
N SER A 367 -12.47 -21.12 -22.03
CA SER A 367 -12.71 -19.68 -21.81
C SER A 367 -11.41 -18.87 -21.56
N GLU A 368 -10.25 -19.46 -21.83
CA GLU A 368 -8.89 -18.99 -21.49
C GLU A 368 -8.55 -17.53 -21.85
N GLU A 369 -9.06 -17.00 -22.96
CA GLU A 369 -8.78 -15.61 -23.36
C GLU A 369 -9.56 -14.57 -22.54
N SER A 370 -10.71 -14.93 -21.94
CA SER A 370 -11.52 -13.96 -21.19
C SER A 370 -10.91 -13.59 -19.84
N ASP A 371 -10.27 -14.54 -19.17
CA ASP A 371 -9.87 -14.36 -17.77
C ASP A 371 -8.56 -13.58 -17.66
N SER A 372 -7.58 -13.89 -18.51
CA SER A 372 -6.33 -13.13 -18.63
C SER A 372 -6.56 -11.68 -19.09
N ASP A 373 -7.47 -11.48 -20.04
CA ASP A 373 -7.84 -10.13 -20.48
C ASP A 373 -8.58 -9.36 -19.38
N SER A 374 -9.46 -10.03 -18.61
CA SER A 374 -10.16 -9.42 -17.48
C SER A 374 -9.19 -8.98 -16.36
N LEU A 375 -8.17 -9.79 -16.08
CA LEU A 375 -7.10 -9.49 -15.13
C LEU A 375 -6.36 -8.22 -15.54
N VAL A 376 -5.93 -8.16 -16.81
CA VAL A 376 -5.21 -6.99 -17.35
C VAL A 376 -6.12 -5.76 -17.34
N ASP A 377 -7.39 -5.89 -17.69
CA ASP A 377 -8.33 -4.76 -17.70
C ASP A 377 -8.59 -4.21 -16.30
N SER A 378 -8.66 -5.08 -15.27
CA SER A 378 -8.71 -4.68 -13.85
C SER A 378 -7.51 -3.80 -13.49
N VAL A 379 -6.30 -4.32 -13.72
CA VAL A 379 -5.03 -3.64 -13.41
C VAL A 379 -4.90 -2.31 -14.18
N VAL A 380 -5.22 -2.30 -15.46
CA VAL A 380 -5.09 -1.13 -16.32
C VAL A 380 -6.10 -0.04 -15.93
N GLU A 381 -7.30 -0.39 -15.51
CA GLU A 381 -8.28 0.59 -15.04
C GLU A 381 -7.85 1.22 -13.72
N GLU A 382 -7.31 0.43 -12.79
CA GLU A 382 -6.70 0.95 -11.56
C GLU A 382 -5.54 1.90 -11.85
N LEU A 383 -4.61 1.53 -12.75
CA LEU A 383 -3.50 2.38 -13.17
C LEU A 383 -3.99 3.70 -13.77
N LYS A 384 -5.02 3.69 -14.64
CA LYS A 384 -5.61 4.93 -15.18
C LYS A 384 -6.15 5.84 -14.08
N ILE A 385 -6.83 5.25 -13.09
CA ILE A 385 -7.38 5.99 -11.95
C ILE A 385 -6.24 6.60 -11.13
N LEU A 386 -5.20 5.81 -10.84
CA LEU A 386 -4.03 6.23 -10.07
C LEU A 386 -3.26 7.36 -10.76
N THR A 387 -2.91 7.20 -12.04
CA THR A 387 -2.21 8.24 -12.82
C THR A 387 -2.97 9.56 -12.84
N LYS A 388 -4.32 9.54 -12.92
CA LYS A 388 -5.13 10.77 -12.87
C LYS A 388 -5.09 11.46 -11.50
N ARG A 389 -5.02 10.67 -10.43
CA ARG A 389 -5.04 11.16 -9.03
C ARG A 389 -3.66 11.56 -8.52
N MET A 390 -2.60 10.97 -9.06
CA MET A 390 -1.23 11.16 -8.59
C MET A 390 -0.80 12.63 -8.64
N ARG A 391 -0.14 13.09 -7.58
CA ARG A 391 0.42 14.45 -7.46
C ARG A 391 1.93 14.36 -7.21
N ARG A 392 2.65 15.35 -7.73
CA ARG A 392 4.12 15.40 -7.63
C ARG A 392 4.56 15.61 -6.19
N VAL A 393 5.66 14.96 -5.84
CA VAL A 393 6.31 15.04 -4.54
C VAL A 393 7.40 16.08 -4.58
N SER A 394 7.57 16.82 -3.48
CA SER A 394 8.77 17.60 -3.21
C SER A 394 9.49 17.00 -2.01
N MET A 395 10.77 16.68 -2.16
CA MET A 395 11.60 16.27 -1.03
C MET A 395 12.19 17.51 -0.39
N SER A 396 11.90 17.75 0.90
CA SER A 396 12.63 18.71 1.70
C SER A 396 13.67 17.95 2.51
N SER A 397 14.94 18.06 2.15
CA SER A 397 16.02 17.64 3.05
C SER A 397 16.03 18.64 4.22
N ASN A 398 15.73 18.18 5.42
CA ASN A 398 16.09 18.92 6.63
C ASN A 398 17.61 18.87 6.77
N SER A 399 18.30 19.72 6.01
CA SER A 399 19.69 20.05 6.25
C SER A 399 19.72 21.04 7.41
N GLU A 400 19.88 20.50 8.62
CA GLU A 400 20.53 21.22 9.74
C GLU A 400 22.01 20.85 9.79
#